data_AF-A0A183CZX7-F1
#
_entry.id   AF-A0A183CZX7-F1
#
_cell.length_a   1.000
_cell.length_b   1.000
_cell.length_c   1.000
_cell.angle_alpha   90.00
_cell.angle_beta   90.00
_cell.angle_gamma   90.00
#
_symmetry.space_group_name_H-M   'P 1'
#
loop_
_entity.id
_entity.type
_entity.pdbx_description
1 polymer ?
#
loop_
_entity_poly.entity_id
_entity_poly.type
_entity_poly.pdbx_seq_one_letter_code
_entity_poly.pdbx_strand_id
1 'polypeptide(L)'
;MCDFGGFYAEASAPEFGELLNAKGLPEVYITRVNKPCLMQPMKLHDARTPSNGTRNHQLAICTQPLFYYVDWTLIAQFFEMWILQGVTKFYIYFQSLAFETDALLRVYENEATIDVERIPWSAFPTDGDFLSKPENDPNNRVCRLEVLSAINDCVLRSRGHTKFVISY
;
A
#
# COMPACT_ATOMS: atom_id res chain seq x y z
N MET A 1 -0.75 7.41 21.49
CA MET A 1 0.11 7.90 20.39
C MET A 1 -0.73 7.74 19.13
N CYS A 2 -1.27 8.84 18.61
CA CYS A 2 -2.30 8.81 17.57
C CYS A 2 -1.66 9.09 16.22
N ASP A 3 -1.18 8.04 15.56
CA ASP A 3 -0.59 8.15 14.24
C ASP A 3 -1.66 7.89 13.16
N PHE A 4 -1.88 8.93 12.36
CA PHE A 4 -2.38 8.97 10.98
C PHE A 4 -3.60 8.10 10.62
N GLY A 5 -4.78 8.72 10.68
CA GLY A 5 -5.91 8.33 9.82
C GLY A 5 -5.61 8.70 8.35
N GLY A 6 -6.10 7.89 7.42
CA GLY A 6 -5.98 8.14 5.99
C GLY A 6 -6.87 9.32 5.62
N PHE A 7 -6.39 10.22 4.77
CA PHE A 7 -7.19 11.31 4.23
C PHE A 7 -7.27 11.15 2.73
N TYR A 8 -8.48 11.22 2.19
CA TYR A 8 -8.71 11.36 0.75
C TYR A 8 -8.78 12.85 0.45
N ALA A 9 -8.15 13.27 -0.65
CA ALA A 9 -8.17 14.64 -1.11
C ALA A 9 -8.39 14.64 -2.62
N GLU A 10 -9.23 15.57 -3.09
CA GLU A 10 -9.27 15.91 -4.50
C GLU A 10 -8.04 16.77 -4.80
N ALA A 11 -7.19 16.30 -5.70
CA ALA A 11 -5.94 16.97 -6.08
C ALA A 11 -6.08 17.55 -7.49
N SER A 12 -5.81 18.85 -7.63
CA SER A 12 -5.62 19.49 -8.94
C SER A 12 -4.14 19.35 -9.32
N ALA A 13 -3.84 18.51 -10.30
CA ALA A 13 -2.49 18.35 -10.82
C ALA A 13 -2.24 19.32 -11.98
N PRO A 14 -1.01 19.86 -12.15
CA PRO A 14 -0.61 20.55 -13.38
C PRO A 14 -0.69 19.58 -14.58
N GLU A 15 -0.61 20.12 -15.81
CA GLU A 15 -0.75 19.31 -17.03
C GLU A 15 0.14 18.05 -17.01
N PHE A 16 -0.50 16.88 -17.02
CA PHE A 16 0.16 15.57 -16.91
C PHE A 16 1.21 15.30 -18.01
N GLY A 17 1.16 16.03 -19.13
CA GLY A 17 2.06 15.85 -20.27
C GLY A 17 3.53 16.07 -19.95
N GLU A 18 3.86 17.03 -19.07
CA GLU A 18 5.23 17.32 -18.70
C GLU A 18 5.81 16.25 -17.75
N LEU A 19 4.96 15.68 -16.88
CA LEU A 19 5.33 14.65 -15.91
C LEU A 19 5.72 13.33 -16.58
N LEU A 20 5.06 12.97 -17.69
CA LEU A 20 5.34 11.71 -18.40
C LEU A 20 6.75 11.68 -19.00
N ASN A 21 7.28 12.84 -19.37
CA ASN A 21 8.58 12.98 -20.04
C ASN A 21 9.72 13.32 -19.08
N ALA A 22 9.44 13.54 -17.79
CA ALA A 22 10.46 13.86 -16.80
C ALA A 22 11.42 12.68 -16.58
N LYS A 23 12.74 12.99 -16.53
CA LYS A 23 13.82 12.02 -16.24
C LYS A 23 13.88 11.55 -14.78
N GLY A 24 12.96 12.03 -13.94
CA GLY A 24 12.82 11.65 -12.54
C GLY A 24 11.43 12.04 -12.02
N LEU A 25 11.08 11.54 -10.85
CA LEU A 25 9.83 11.91 -10.18
C LEU A 25 9.99 13.30 -9.54
N PRO A 26 9.12 14.27 -9.86
CA PRO A 26 9.18 15.56 -9.20
C PRO A 26 8.71 15.47 -7.75
N GLU A 27 9.12 16.43 -6.94
CA GLU A 27 8.54 16.61 -5.62
C GLU A 27 7.13 17.17 -5.75
N VAL A 28 6.17 16.49 -5.16
CA VAL A 28 4.77 16.91 -5.15
C VAL A 28 4.33 17.04 -3.70
N TYR A 29 3.54 18.08 -3.45
CA TYR A 29 3.01 18.40 -2.14
C TYR A 29 1.49 18.47 -2.21
N ILE A 30 0.79 17.99 -1.17
CA ILE A 30 -0.64 18.26 -0.99
C ILE A 30 -0.83 19.39 0.01
N THR A 31 -1.84 20.20 -0.24
CA THR A 31 -2.33 21.20 0.70
C THR A 31 -3.81 20.99 0.90
N ARG A 32 -4.29 21.19 2.12
CA ARG A 32 -5.73 21.22 2.39
C ARG A 32 -6.25 22.61 2.07
N VAL A 33 -7.42 22.70 1.43
CA VAL A 33 -8.10 23.98 1.13
C VAL A 33 -8.23 24.85 2.39
N ASN A 34 -8.55 24.22 3.51
CA ASN A 34 -8.79 24.90 4.80
C ASN A 34 -7.49 25.24 5.55
N LYS A 35 -6.35 24.72 5.11
CA LYS A 35 -5.01 24.94 5.68
C LYS A 35 -3.97 25.05 4.55
N PRO A 36 -4.04 26.10 3.71
CA PRO A 36 -3.24 26.19 2.49
C PRO A 36 -1.73 26.30 2.77
N CYS A 37 -1.34 26.78 3.96
CA CYS A 37 0.05 26.87 4.38
C CYS A 37 0.64 25.52 4.83
N LEU A 38 -0.19 24.50 5.08
CA LEU A 38 0.27 23.18 5.49
C LEU A 38 0.51 22.32 4.25
N MET A 39 1.75 22.32 3.78
CA MET A 39 2.21 21.47 2.68
C MET A 39 2.71 20.14 3.22
N GLN A 40 2.17 19.04 2.72
CA GLN A 40 2.63 17.70 3.08
C GLN A 40 3.24 17.02 1.85
N PRO A 41 4.52 16.59 1.91
CA PRO A 41 5.17 15.96 0.77
C PRO A 41 4.51 14.61 0.46
N MET A 42 4.37 14.31 -0.84
CA MET A 42 3.92 13.02 -1.33
C MET A 42 5.07 12.24 -1.94
N LYS A 43 5.14 10.96 -1.57
CA LYS A 43 5.99 10.00 -2.26
C LYS A 43 5.29 9.59 -3.56
N LEU A 44 5.86 9.96 -4.70
CA LEU A 44 5.42 9.47 -5.99
C LEU A 44 5.98 8.05 -6.24
N HIS A 45 5.21 7.26 -6.98
CA HIS A 45 5.62 5.94 -7.47
C HIS A 45 5.66 5.97 -9.00
N ASP A 46 6.79 5.57 -9.59
CA ASP A 46 6.93 5.52 -11.04
C ASP A 46 6.35 4.20 -11.57
N ALA A 47 5.12 4.26 -12.08
CA ALA A 47 4.44 3.09 -12.66
C ALA A 47 4.81 2.84 -14.14
N ARG A 48 5.75 3.61 -14.71
CA ARG A 48 6.20 3.42 -16.10
C ARG A 48 6.99 2.14 -16.21
N THR A 49 6.69 1.34 -17.24
CA THR A 49 7.46 0.14 -17.53
C THR A 49 8.71 0.54 -18.33
N PRO A 50 9.93 0.28 -17.84
CA PRO A 50 11.12 0.57 -18.62
C PRO A 50 11.14 -0.31 -19.87
N SER A 51 11.37 0.29 -21.04
CA SER A 51 11.36 -0.42 -22.33
C SER A 51 12.53 -1.40 -22.46
N ASN A 52 13.67 -1.11 -21.84
CA ASN A 52 14.89 -1.94 -21.82
C ASN A 52 15.44 -2.18 -20.39
N GLY A 53 14.69 -1.83 -19.34
CA GLY A 53 15.16 -1.97 -17.96
C GLY A 53 14.91 -3.38 -17.42
N THR A 54 15.89 -3.92 -16.71
CA THR A 54 15.73 -5.14 -15.93
C THR A 54 14.81 -4.86 -14.75
N ARG A 55 13.71 -5.60 -14.66
CA ARG A 55 12.88 -5.60 -13.46
C ARG A 55 13.62 -6.36 -12.36
N ASN A 56 13.63 -5.82 -11.15
CA ASN A 56 14.37 -6.40 -10.03
C ASN A 56 13.78 -7.74 -9.57
N HIS A 57 12.48 -7.95 -9.81
CA HIS A 57 11.78 -9.15 -9.41
C HIS A 57 11.12 -9.84 -10.62
N GLN A 58 11.16 -11.16 -10.59
CA GLN A 58 10.50 -11.98 -11.61
C GLN A 58 9.01 -12.17 -11.27
N LEU A 59 8.71 -12.45 -10.01
CA LEU A 59 7.38 -12.74 -9.52
C LEU A 59 7.15 -12.02 -8.20
N ALA A 60 6.00 -11.35 -8.09
CA ALA A 60 5.57 -10.66 -6.89
C ALA A 60 4.13 -11.04 -6.52
N ILE A 61 3.77 -10.85 -5.26
CA ILE A 61 2.42 -11.09 -4.76
C ILE A 61 1.81 -9.84 -4.15
N CYS A 62 0.55 -9.62 -4.48
CA CYS A 62 -0.33 -8.60 -3.92
C CYS A 62 -1.32 -9.29 -2.99
N THR A 63 -1.34 -8.90 -1.73
CA THR A 63 -2.30 -9.43 -0.75
C THR A 63 -3.42 -8.44 -0.50
N GLN A 64 -4.62 -8.95 -0.20
CA GLN A 64 -5.64 -8.16 0.48
C GLN A 64 -5.09 -7.54 1.79
N PRO A 65 -5.61 -6.38 2.23
CA PRO A 65 -5.14 -5.76 3.46
C PRO A 65 -5.43 -6.61 4.69
N LEU A 66 -4.46 -6.65 5.61
CA LEU A 66 -4.58 -7.28 6.90
C LEU A 66 -5.33 -6.35 7.86
N PHE A 67 -6.50 -6.82 8.31
CA PHE A 67 -7.38 -6.13 9.26
C PHE A 67 -7.37 -6.87 10.60
N TYR A 68 -6.80 -6.27 11.64
CA TYR A 68 -6.69 -6.87 12.98
C TYR A 68 -6.24 -8.34 12.95
N TYR A 69 -5.15 -8.60 12.22
CA TYR A 69 -4.74 -9.97 11.94
C TYR A 69 -3.91 -10.55 13.10
N VAL A 70 -4.42 -11.63 13.69
CA VAL A 70 -3.86 -12.28 14.90
C VAL A 70 -3.22 -13.64 14.63
N ASP A 71 -3.56 -14.29 13.51
CA ASP A 71 -3.14 -15.67 13.20
C ASP A 71 -1.76 -15.70 12.53
N TRP A 72 -0.73 -15.23 13.23
CA TRP A 72 0.63 -15.08 12.68
C TRP A 72 1.20 -16.38 12.07
N THR A 73 0.78 -17.56 12.52
CA THR A 73 1.21 -18.85 11.95
C THR A 73 0.77 -19.02 10.49
N LEU A 74 -0.40 -18.49 10.11
CA LEU A 74 -0.87 -18.50 8.73
C LEU A 74 -0.06 -17.55 7.85
N ILE A 75 0.43 -16.43 8.41
CA ILE A 75 1.34 -15.52 7.70
C ILE A 75 2.68 -16.22 7.43
N ALA A 76 3.25 -16.92 8.42
CA ALA A 76 4.47 -17.68 8.20
C ALA A 76 4.28 -18.71 7.08
N GLN A 77 3.21 -19.50 7.16
CA GLN A 77 2.89 -20.48 6.11
C GLN A 77 2.74 -19.81 4.74
N PHE A 78 2.06 -18.67 4.66
CA PHE A 78 1.90 -17.88 3.44
C PHE A 78 3.25 -17.50 2.83
N PHE A 79 4.17 -16.92 3.61
CA PHE A 79 5.49 -16.55 3.11
C PHE A 79 6.26 -17.78 2.61
N GLU A 80 6.41 -18.82 3.43
CA GLU A 80 7.17 -20.02 3.06
C GLU A 80 6.63 -20.67 1.77
N MET A 81 5.31 -20.78 1.63
CA MET A 81 4.71 -21.37 0.43
C MET A 81 5.02 -20.55 -0.83
N TRP A 82 4.94 -19.23 -0.76
CA TRP A 82 5.18 -18.37 -1.93
C TRP A 82 6.66 -18.18 -2.26
N ILE A 83 7.53 -18.17 -1.26
CA ILE A 83 8.99 -18.22 -1.44
C ILE A 83 9.37 -19.49 -2.22
N LEU A 84 8.80 -20.65 -1.86
CA LEU A 84 9.01 -21.91 -2.58
C LEU A 84 8.52 -21.87 -4.04
N GLN A 85 7.52 -21.04 -4.36
CA GLN A 85 7.05 -20.81 -5.74
C GLN A 85 7.91 -19.79 -6.51
N GLY A 86 8.96 -19.24 -5.89
CA GLY A 86 9.87 -18.27 -6.52
C GLY A 86 9.39 -16.81 -6.45
N VAL A 87 8.44 -16.49 -5.55
CA VAL A 87 8.08 -15.10 -5.26
C VAL A 87 9.23 -14.43 -4.51
N THR A 88 9.64 -13.26 -4.97
CA THR A 88 10.75 -12.48 -4.36
C THR A 88 10.34 -11.08 -3.94
N LYS A 89 9.10 -10.67 -4.21
CA LYS A 89 8.55 -9.38 -3.78
C LYS A 89 7.15 -9.56 -3.22
N PHE A 90 6.94 -9.04 -2.02
CA PHE A 90 5.68 -9.12 -1.28
C PHE A 90 5.19 -7.71 -0.98
N TYR A 91 3.95 -7.41 -1.35
CA TYR A 91 3.28 -6.18 -0.98
C TYR A 91 2.23 -6.49 0.08
N ILE A 92 2.53 -6.13 1.33
CA ILE A 92 1.70 -6.45 2.49
C ILE A 92 0.96 -5.19 2.94
N TYR A 93 -0.32 -5.12 2.59
CA TYR A 93 -1.20 -4.05 3.04
C TYR A 93 -1.66 -4.34 4.47
N PHE A 94 -1.66 -3.33 5.34
CA PHE A 94 -2.13 -3.51 6.72
C PHE A 94 -2.82 -2.26 7.25
N GLN A 95 -3.94 -2.44 7.94
CA GLN A 95 -4.57 -1.37 8.72
C GLN A 95 -4.15 -1.45 10.19
N SER A 96 -4.17 -2.66 10.75
CA SER A 96 -3.79 -2.94 12.14
C SER A 96 -3.33 -4.40 12.28
N LEU A 97 -2.34 -4.61 13.15
CA LEU A 97 -1.68 -5.91 13.35
C LEU A 97 -1.54 -6.21 14.84
N ALA A 98 -1.66 -7.48 15.21
CA ALA A 98 -1.23 -7.95 16.52
C ALA A 98 0.30 -7.84 16.64
N PHE A 99 0.81 -7.77 17.88
CA PHE A 99 2.24 -7.64 18.14
C PHE A 99 3.04 -8.80 17.55
N GLU A 100 2.54 -10.02 17.68
CA GLU A 100 3.16 -11.24 17.15
C GLU A 100 3.21 -11.21 15.62
N THR A 101 2.14 -10.75 14.97
CA THR A 101 2.08 -10.59 13.51
C THR A 101 3.06 -9.51 13.03
N ASP A 102 3.14 -8.36 13.71
CA ASP A 102 4.13 -7.32 13.39
C ASP A 102 5.57 -7.84 13.54
N ALA A 103 5.85 -8.55 14.64
CA ALA A 103 7.16 -9.13 14.90
C ALA A 103 7.55 -10.14 13.81
N LEU A 104 6.62 -11.00 13.39
CA LEU A 104 6.87 -11.95 12.30
C LEU A 104 7.13 -11.26 10.97
N LEU A 105 6.35 -10.24 10.60
CA LEU A 105 6.57 -9.51 9.35
C LEU A 105 7.97 -8.89 9.31
N ARG A 106 8.47 -8.36 10.44
CA ARG A 106 9.84 -7.84 10.54
C ARG A 106 10.91 -8.90 10.31
N VAL A 107 10.65 -10.17 10.62
CA VAL A 107 11.59 -11.26 10.31
C VAL A 107 11.76 -11.39 8.80
N TYR A 108 10.65 -11.45 8.07
CA TYR A 108 10.67 -11.56 6.60
C TYR A 108 11.16 -10.28 5.91
N GLU A 109 10.88 -9.10 6.45
CA GLU A 109 11.44 -7.83 5.95
C GLU A 109 12.97 -7.80 5.98
N ASN A 110 13.59 -8.51 6.93
CA ASN A 110 15.03 -8.57 7.09
C ASN A 110 15.67 -9.77 6.36
N GLU A 111 14.88 -10.59 5.67
CA GLU A 111 15.39 -11.71 4.91
C GLU A 111 16.01 -11.24 3.59
N ALA A 112 17.26 -11.61 3.32
CA ALA A 112 18.03 -11.06 2.20
C ALA A 112 17.60 -11.56 0.80
N THR A 113 16.77 -12.60 0.74
CA THR A 113 16.37 -13.29 -0.50
C THR A 113 15.09 -12.72 -1.10
N ILE A 114 14.31 -11.99 -0.30
CA ILE A 114 13.01 -11.42 -0.66
C ILE A 114 12.96 -9.95 -0.31
N ASP A 115 12.04 -9.23 -0.94
CA ASP A 115 11.71 -7.84 -0.64
C ASP A 115 10.27 -7.80 -0.13
N VAL A 116 10.09 -7.37 1.11
CA VAL A 116 8.77 -7.20 1.73
C VAL A 116 8.50 -5.72 1.92
N GLU A 117 7.49 -5.19 1.20
CA GLU A 117 7.03 -3.83 1.35
C GLU A 117 5.72 -3.81 2.13
N ARG A 118 5.78 -3.29 3.36
CA ARG A 118 4.58 -3.01 4.15
C ARG A 118 3.96 -1.68 3.73
N ILE A 119 2.67 -1.71 3.44
CA ILE A 119 1.89 -0.58 2.94
C ILE A 119 0.77 -0.28 3.94
N PRO A 120 0.85 0.85 4.67
CA PRO A 120 -0.23 1.27 5.55
C PRO A 120 -1.51 1.52 4.72
N TRP A 121 -2.57 0.76 5.02
CA TRP A 121 -3.89 0.92 4.43
C TRP A 121 -4.83 1.52 5.47
N SER A 122 -4.85 2.84 5.51
CA SER A 122 -5.43 3.58 6.63
C SER A 122 -6.95 3.59 6.60
N ALA A 123 -7.57 3.71 7.77
CA ALA A 123 -9.01 3.92 7.90
C ALA A 123 -9.44 5.23 7.22
N PHE A 124 -10.67 5.25 6.70
CA PHE A 124 -11.35 6.47 6.30
C PHE A 124 -11.50 7.43 7.49
N PRO A 125 -11.43 8.75 7.24
CA PRO A 125 -11.64 9.73 8.30
C PRO A 125 -13.10 9.69 8.74
N THR A 126 -13.31 9.52 10.05
CA THR A 126 -14.64 9.45 10.67
C THR A 126 -14.87 10.66 11.56
N ASP A 127 -15.07 11.81 10.94
CA ASP A 127 -15.45 13.03 11.63
C ASP A 127 -16.99 13.21 11.63
N GLY A 128 -17.54 13.87 12.65
CA GLY A 128 -18.95 14.28 12.66
C GLY A 128 -19.96 13.14 12.90
N ASP A 129 -20.92 12.96 11.99
CA ASP A 129 -22.10 12.08 12.15
C ASP A 129 -21.76 10.61 12.41
N PHE A 130 -20.56 10.14 12.06
CA PHE A 130 -20.11 8.77 12.33
C PHE A 130 -19.87 8.50 13.82
N LEU A 131 -19.56 9.53 14.62
CA LEU A 131 -19.42 9.40 16.07
C LEU A 131 -20.77 9.18 16.76
N SER A 132 -21.86 9.73 16.20
CA SER A 132 -23.20 9.61 16.76
C SER A 132 -24.01 8.44 16.17
N LYS A 133 -23.61 7.94 15.00
CA LYS A 133 -24.19 6.77 14.31
C LYS A 133 -23.10 5.81 13.83
N PRO A 134 -22.54 4.98 14.73
CA PRO A 134 -21.45 4.05 14.41
C PRO A 134 -21.77 3.09 13.27
N GLU A 135 -23.04 2.77 13.04
CA GLU A 135 -23.49 1.91 11.94
C GLU A 135 -23.20 2.49 10.54
N ASN A 136 -23.05 3.82 10.45
CA ASN A 136 -22.73 4.50 9.22
C ASN A 136 -21.22 4.67 9.01
N ASP A 137 -20.37 4.26 9.98
CA ASP A 137 -18.93 4.35 9.83
C ASP A 137 -18.48 3.54 8.60
N PRO A 138 -17.89 4.18 7.57
CA PRO A 138 -17.44 3.51 6.36
C PRO A 138 -16.40 2.41 6.64
N ASN A 139 -15.63 2.54 7.72
CA ASN A 139 -14.61 1.58 8.12
C ASN A 139 -15.17 0.20 8.49
N ASN A 140 -16.44 0.13 8.88
CA ASN A 140 -17.11 -1.16 9.15
C ASN A 140 -17.25 -2.05 7.90
N ARG A 141 -17.05 -1.50 6.70
CA ARG A 141 -17.17 -2.23 5.43
C ARG A 141 -15.86 -2.29 4.64
N VAL A 142 -14.81 -1.60 5.11
CA VAL A 142 -13.52 -1.50 4.41
C VAL A 142 -12.93 -2.87 4.12
N CYS A 143 -12.94 -3.78 5.09
CA CYS A 143 -12.37 -5.12 4.92
C CYS A 143 -13.03 -5.96 3.82
N ARG A 144 -14.26 -5.61 3.39
CA ARG A 144 -14.96 -6.27 2.29
C ARG A 144 -14.89 -5.50 1.00
N LEU A 145 -15.00 -4.18 1.05
CA LEU A 145 -15.19 -3.35 -0.14
C LEU A 145 -13.87 -2.84 -0.73
N GLU A 146 -12.83 -2.66 0.09
CA GLU A 146 -11.57 -2.06 -0.37
C GLU A 146 -10.52 -3.04 -0.84
N VAL A 147 -10.80 -4.35 -0.77
CA VAL A 147 -9.87 -5.39 -1.25
C VAL A 147 -9.46 -5.12 -2.71
N LEU A 148 -10.42 -4.77 -3.57
CA LEU A 148 -10.16 -4.44 -4.97
C LEU A 148 -9.32 -3.17 -5.14
N SER A 149 -9.53 -2.15 -4.30
CA SER A 149 -8.75 -0.91 -4.31
C SER A 149 -7.29 -1.17 -3.93
N ALA A 150 -7.06 -1.98 -2.90
CA ALA A 150 -5.71 -2.37 -2.47
C ALA A 150 -5.00 -3.22 -3.53
N ILE A 151 -5.69 -4.18 -4.14
CA ILE A 151 -5.14 -4.96 -5.25
C ILE A 151 -4.78 -4.05 -6.43
N ASN A 152 -5.63 -3.09 -6.79
CA ASN A 152 -5.34 -2.16 -7.87
C ASN A 152 -4.12 -1.28 -7.56
N ASP A 153 -4.01 -0.72 -6.34
CA ASP A 153 -2.80 0.00 -5.90
C ASP A 153 -1.56 -0.89 -6.04
N CYS A 154 -1.66 -2.14 -5.60
CA CYS A 154 -0.54 -3.08 -5.63
C CYS A 154 -0.08 -3.39 -7.05
N VAL A 155 -1.03 -3.70 -7.95
CA VAL A 155 -0.73 -3.98 -9.35
C VAL A 155 -0.02 -2.76 -9.96
N LEU A 156 -0.52 -1.54 -9.71
CA LEU A 156 0.10 -0.31 -10.21
C LEU A 156 1.50 -0.09 -9.62
N ARG A 157 1.67 -0.27 -8.32
CA ARG A 157 2.96 -0.17 -7.61
C ARG A 157 3.98 -1.20 -8.10
N SER A 158 3.52 -2.38 -8.49
CA SER A 158 4.38 -3.44 -9.00
C SER A 158 4.90 -3.18 -10.42
N ARG A 159 4.26 -2.27 -11.17
CA ARG A 159 4.66 -1.95 -12.55
C ARG A 159 6.07 -1.39 -12.55
N GLY A 160 6.86 -1.84 -13.52
CA GLY A 160 8.28 -1.48 -13.62
C GLY A 160 9.20 -2.22 -12.65
N HIS A 161 8.68 -2.79 -11.55
CA HIS A 161 9.45 -3.51 -10.53
C HIS A 161 9.42 -5.03 -10.68
N THR A 162 8.28 -5.60 -11.11
CA THR A 162 8.11 -7.06 -11.29
C THR A 162 7.67 -7.46 -12.70
N LYS A 163 8.10 -8.63 -13.17
CA LYS A 163 7.66 -9.16 -14.47
C LYS A 163 6.26 -9.75 -14.43
N PHE A 164 5.93 -10.45 -13.36
CA PHE A 164 4.60 -11.03 -13.13
C PHE A 164 4.12 -10.67 -11.73
N VAL A 165 2.80 -10.50 -11.59
CA VAL A 165 2.15 -10.25 -10.31
C VAL A 165 1.01 -11.25 -10.14
N ILE A 166 0.89 -11.79 -8.94
CA ILE A 166 -0.24 -12.61 -8.51
C ILE A 166 -1.04 -11.76 -7.53
N SER A 167 -2.34 -11.65 -7.72
CA SER A 167 -3.25 -11.00 -6.76
C SER A 167 -4.07 -12.06 -6.05
N TYR A 168 -4.06 -12.02 -4.72
CA TYR A 168 -4.85 -12.88 -3.86
C TYR A 168 -5.71 -12.05 -2.90
#